data_AF-A0A9D1S952-F1
#
_entry.id   AF-A0A9D1S952-F1
#
_cell.length_a   1.000
_cell.length_b   1.000
_cell.length_c   1.000
_cell.angle_alpha   90.00
_cell.angle_beta   90.00
_cell.angle_gamma   90.00
#
_symmetry.space_group_name_H-M   'P 1'
#
loop_
_entity.id
_entity.type
_entity.pdbx_description
1 polymer ?
#
loop_
_entity_poly.entity_id
_entity_poly.type
_entity_poly.pdbx_seq_one_letter_code
_entity_poly.pdbx_strand_id
1 'polypeptide(L)'
;MLLGKELYLFFYRYGIYGIFGIFLSTLLTSILLYQAFHFITSHSIVSYKDFINKLFSQSNTSSLPINKGSFDFGTFFHTIITFFLVVSFFIMIAGFGAYFKQEFNVSPLLGSSILALFCFFLFHKNIEGILKVNSFLIPVLIVLIIYFAIRSGSSLLPFSLYEFISYSPDWKWILDSILYSSYNSILLIPIMIPLRILFKKE
;
A
#
# COMPACT_ATOMS: atom_id res chain seq x y z
N MET A 1 -4.69 10.76 3.71
CA MET A 1 -5.36 11.02 2.41
C MET A 1 -5.48 9.78 1.53
N LEU A 2 -4.56 8.81 1.63
CA LEU A 2 -4.58 7.59 0.81
C LEU A 2 -5.72 6.62 1.20
N LEU A 3 -5.92 6.29 2.48
CA LEU A 3 -7.06 5.43 2.87
C LEU A 3 -8.43 6.13 2.75
N GLY A 4 -8.53 7.41 3.16
CA GLY A 4 -9.83 8.10 3.27
C GLY A 4 -10.50 8.37 1.92
N LYS A 5 -9.71 8.75 0.90
CA LYS A 5 -10.24 8.99 -0.45
C LYS A 5 -10.73 7.70 -1.10
N GLU A 6 -9.99 6.61 -0.94
CA GLU A 6 -10.31 5.33 -1.56
C GLU A 6 -11.50 4.67 -0.88
N LEU A 7 -11.63 4.80 0.45
CA LEU A 7 -12.81 4.36 1.17
C LEU A 7 -14.06 5.10 0.65
N TYR A 8 -13.97 6.42 0.45
CA TYR A 8 -15.04 7.18 -0.19
C TYR A 8 -15.32 6.73 -1.63
N LEU A 9 -14.29 6.49 -2.45
CA LEU A 9 -14.47 6.05 -3.84
C LEU A 9 -15.14 4.69 -3.92
N PHE A 10 -14.61 3.67 -3.24
CA PHE A 10 -15.15 2.32 -3.32
C PHE A 10 -16.48 2.18 -2.59
N PHE A 11 -16.60 2.64 -1.35
CA PHE A 11 -17.81 2.36 -0.55
C PHE A 11 -18.93 3.38 -0.73
N TYR A 12 -18.63 4.62 -1.11
CA TYR A 12 -19.64 5.67 -1.25
C TYR A 12 -19.92 6.02 -2.71
N ARG A 13 -18.89 6.24 -3.54
CA ARG A 13 -19.08 6.65 -4.95
C ARG A 13 -19.46 5.49 -5.88
N TYR A 14 -18.83 4.33 -5.73
CA TYR A 14 -19.02 3.19 -6.64
C TYR A 14 -20.06 2.16 -6.19
N GLY A 15 -20.61 2.26 -4.98
CA GLY A 15 -21.63 1.34 -4.47
C GLY A 15 -21.21 -0.14 -4.61
N ILE A 16 -22.04 -0.98 -5.24
CA ILE A 16 -21.77 -2.41 -5.43
C ILE A 16 -20.51 -2.68 -6.25
N TYR A 17 -20.26 -1.84 -7.25
CA TYR A 17 -19.08 -1.96 -8.11
C TYR A 17 -17.80 -1.66 -7.33
N GLY A 18 -17.89 -0.91 -6.23
CA GLY A 18 -16.78 -0.73 -5.31
C GLY A 18 -16.34 -2.01 -4.63
N ILE A 19 -17.28 -2.89 -4.26
CA ILE A 19 -16.97 -4.20 -3.67
C ILE A 19 -16.24 -5.08 -4.70
N PHE A 20 -16.72 -5.11 -5.95
CA PHE A 20 -16.03 -5.78 -7.04
C PHE A 20 -14.65 -5.18 -7.32
N GLY A 21 -14.50 -3.86 -7.20
CA GLY A 21 -13.21 -3.17 -7.33
C GLY A 21 -12.21 -3.54 -6.24
N ILE A 22 -12.65 -3.66 -4.99
CA ILE A 22 -11.82 -4.14 -3.87
C ILE A 22 -11.38 -5.59 -4.14
N PHE A 23 -12.30 -6.46 -4.56
CA PHE A 23 -11.93 -7.83 -4.93
C PHE A 23 -10.92 -7.88 -6.08
N LEU A 24 -11.12 -7.10 -7.14
CA LEU A 24 -10.20 -7.01 -8.26
C LEU A 24 -8.81 -6.53 -7.84
N SER A 25 -8.75 -5.46 -7.03
CA SER A 25 -7.49 -4.89 -6.58
C SER A 25 -6.70 -5.79 -5.64
N THR A 26 -7.38 -6.52 -4.75
CA THR A 26 -6.74 -7.52 -3.87
C THR A 26 -6.16 -8.68 -4.68
N LEU A 27 -6.90 -9.17 -5.68
CA LEU A 27 -6.43 -10.22 -6.60
C LEU A 27 -5.19 -9.76 -7.38
N LEU A 28 -5.23 -8.57 -7.99
CA LEU A 28 -4.09 -8.01 -8.73
C LEU A 28 -2.85 -7.85 -7.83
N THR A 29 -3.04 -7.27 -6.64
CA THR A 29 -1.95 -7.06 -5.67
C THR A 29 -1.37 -8.40 -5.21
N SER A 30 -2.20 -9.40 -4.95
CA SER A 30 -1.76 -10.74 -4.56
C SER A 30 -0.90 -11.40 -5.64
N ILE A 31 -1.31 -11.31 -6.92
CA ILE A 31 -0.55 -11.86 -8.05
C ILE A 31 0.81 -11.16 -8.16
N LEU A 32 0.83 -9.82 -8.09
CA LEU A 32 2.06 -9.03 -8.18
C LEU A 32 3.03 -9.35 -7.03
N LEU A 33 2.52 -9.47 -5.81
CA LEU A 33 3.35 -9.81 -4.65
C LEU A 33 3.90 -11.23 -4.73
N TYR A 34 3.10 -12.20 -5.19
CA TYR A 34 3.56 -13.57 -5.39
C TYR A 34 4.70 -13.62 -6.43
N GLN A 35 4.53 -12.96 -7.57
CA GLN A 35 5.57 -12.88 -8.61
C GLN A 35 6.84 -12.19 -8.10
N ALA A 36 6.68 -11.05 -7.42
CA ALA A 36 7.81 -10.32 -6.84
C ALA A 36 8.56 -11.17 -5.81
N PHE A 37 7.84 -11.87 -4.92
CA PHE A 37 8.45 -12.73 -3.91
C PHE A 37 9.19 -13.91 -4.54
N HIS A 38 8.60 -14.56 -5.55
CA HIS A 38 9.27 -15.63 -6.29
C HIS A 38 10.54 -15.13 -6.98
N PHE A 39 10.51 -13.93 -7.57
CA PHE A 39 11.69 -13.31 -8.18
C PHE A 39 12.78 -12.98 -7.16
N ILE A 40 12.41 -12.39 -6.02
CA ILE A 40 13.32 -12.04 -4.91
C ILE A 40 14.05 -13.27 -4.36
N THR A 41 13.32 -14.37 -4.18
CA THR A 41 13.85 -15.61 -3.61
C THR A 41 14.73 -16.37 -4.60
N SER A 42 14.28 -16.53 -5.85
CA SER A 42 15.04 -17.22 -6.91
C SER A 42 16.36 -16.53 -7.26
N HIS A 43 16.40 -15.19 -7.23
CA HIS A 43 17.60 -14.41 -7.60
C HIS A 43 18.39 -13.91 -6.39
N SER A 44 18.13 -14.46 -5.19
CA SER A 44 18.81 -14.13 -3.92
C SER A 44 19.02 -12.63 -3.69
N ILE A 45 17.97 -11.84 -3.95
CA ILE A 45 18.05 -10.38 -4.02
C ILE A 45 18.24 -9.80 -2.62
N VAL A 46 19.32 -9.04 -2.40
CA VAL A 46 19.67 -8.55 -1.05
C VAL A 46 19.16 -7.16 -0.76
N SER A 47 19.16 -6.26 -1.75
CA SER A 47 18.68 -4.88 -1.61
C SER A 47 17.60 -4.54 -2.63
N TYR A 48 16.83 -3.49 -2.35
CA TYR A 48 15.83 -2.97 -3.30
C TYR A 48 16.47 -2.41 -4.58
N LYS A 49 17.68 -1.85 -4.48
CA LYS A 49 18.45 -1.45 -5.66
C LYS A 49 18.79 -2.65 -6.54
N ASP A 50 19.21 -3.76 -5.94
CA ASP A 50 19.49 -4.99 -6.68
C ASP A 50 18.22 -5.56 -7.32
N PHE A 51 17.08 -5.45 -6.64
CA PHE A 51 15.79 -5.84 -7.19
C PHE A 51 15.47 -5.10 -8.48
N ILE A 52 15.50 -3.77 -8.43
CA ILE A 52 15.22 -2.92 -9.58
C ILE A 52 16.26 -3.14 -10.68
N ASN A 53 17.55 -3.19 -10.34
CA ASN A 53 18.59 -3.43 -11.31
C ASN A 53 18.43 -4.78 -12.02
N LYS A 54 18.08 -5.86 -11.32
CA LYS A 54 17.85 -7.17 -11.96
C LYS A 54 16.60 -7.18 -12.83
N LEU A 55 15.51 -6.55 -12.39
CA LEU A 55 14.28 -6.43 -13.19
C LEU A 55 14.53 -5.70 -14.52
N PHE A 56 15.27 -4.58 -14.50
CA PHE A 56 15.55 -3.78 -15.70
C PHE A 56 16.82 -4.20 -16.46
N SER A 57 17.74 -4.93 -15.85
CA SER A 57 18.93 -5.47 -16.54
C SER A 57 18.60 -6.75 -17.30
N GLN A 58 17.64 -7.55 -16.83
CA GLN A 58 17.23 -8.77 -17.52
C GLN A 58 16.46 -8.48 -18.83
N SER A 59 15.90 -7.29 -19.00
CA SER A 59 15.39 -6.84 -20.30
C SER A 59 16.48 -6.45 -21.30
N ASN A 60 17.71 -6.21 -20.83
CA ASN A 60 18.85 -5.75 -21.63
C ASN A 60 19.86 -6.88 -21.89
N THR A 61 19.41 -8.12 -22.00
CA THR A 61 20.25 -9.22 -22.49
C THR A 61 20.43 -9.13 -24.00
N SER A 62 21.32 -8.24 -24.42
CA SER A 62 22.21 -8.55 -25.53
C SER A 62 23.63 -8.25 -25.09
N SER A 63 24.40 -9.33 -25.03
CA SER A 63 25.84 -9.39 -24.89
C SER A 63 26.52 -8.49 -25.93
N LEU A 64 26.67 -7.21 -25.64
CA LEU A 64 27.61 -6.35 -26.33
C LEU A 64 28.31 -5.46 -25.29
N PRO A 65 29.62 -5.20 -25.44
CA PRO A 65 30.36 -4.34 -24.54
C PRO A 65 29.75 -2.94 -24.63
N ILE A 66 29.04 -2.55 -23.57
CA ILE A 66 28.28 -1.30 -23.53
C ILE A 66 29.25 -0.12 -23.56
N ASN A 67 29.17 0.63 -24.66
CA ASN A 67 29.59 2.03 -24.73
C ASN A 67 29.07 2.77 -23.49
N LYS A 68 29.96 3.44 -22.75
CA LYS A 68 29.74 4.18 -21.48
C LYS A 68 28.74 5.37 -21.54
N GLY A 69 27.79 5.38 -22.48
CA GLY A 69 26.81 6.45 -22.70
C GLY A 69 25.33 6.04 -22.58
N SER A 70 25.00 4.77 -22.27
CA SER A 70 23.59 4.34 -22.14
C SER A 70 23.02 4.67 -20.76
N PHE A 71 21.84 5.29 -20.74
CA PHE A 71 21.07 5.61 -19.53
C PHE A 71 20.82 4.36 -18.68
N ASP A 72 21.24 4.38 -17.42
CA ASP A 72 21.00 3.29 -16.47
C ASP A 72 19.57 3.38 -15.92
N PHE A 73 18.65 2.72 -16.62
CA PHE A 73 17.24 2.65 -16.22
C PHE A 73 17.06 2.11 -14.79
N GLY A 74 17.95 1.22 -14.33
CA GLY A 74 17.87 0.64 -12.99
C GLY A 74 18.03 1.70 -11.90
N THR A 75 19.08 2.52 -11.99
CA THR A 75 19.30 3.63 -11.04
C THR A 75 18.24 4.73 -11.14
N PHE A 76 17.74 5.01 -12.33
CA PHE A 76 16.64 5.97 -12.53
C PHE A 76 15.36 5.53 -11.81
N PHE A 77 14.87 4.32 -12.07
CA PHE A 77 13.65 3.81 -11.43
C PHE A 77 13.82 3.63 -9.92
N HIS A 78 14.99 3.17 -9.46
CA HIS A 78 15.28 3.07 -8.04
C HIS A 78 15.13 4.44 -7.34
N THR A 79 15.64 5.50 -7.96
CA THR A 79 15.57 6.86 -7.40
C THR A 79 14.13 7.37 -7.35
N ILE A 80 13.37 7.19 -8.44
CA ILE A 80 11.96 7.59 -8.50
C ILE A 80 11.14 6.88 -7.43
N ILE A 81 11.29 5.57 -7.30
CA ILE A 81 10.50 4.80 -6.34
C ILE A 81 10.91 5.16 -4.91
N THR A 82 12.21 5.31 -4.63
CA THR A 82 12.68 5.74 -3.30
C THR A 82 12.10 7.11 -2.92
N PHE A 83 12.10 8.06 -3.86
CA PHE A 83 11.48 9.37 -3.64
C PHE A 83 9.98 9.25 -3.39
N PHE A 84 9.28 8.43 -4.18
CA PHE A 84 7.86 8.14 -3.99
C PHE A 84 7.54 7.53 -2.62
N LEU A 85 8.37 6.62 -2.10
CA LEU A 85 8.21 6.05 -0.75
C LEU A 85 8.28 7.13 0.33
N VAL A 86 9.26 8.04 0.23
CA VAL A 86 9.45 9.15 1.17
C VAL A 86 8.26 10.12 1.11
N VAL A 87 7.83 10.50 -0.09
CA VAL A 87 6.65 11.37 -0.26
C VAL A 87 5.39 10.72 0.30
N SER A 88 5.18 9.43 0.02
CA SER A 88 4.05 8.66 0.52
C SER A 88 4.01 8.61 2.06
N PHE A 89 5.17 8.46 2.70
CA PHE A 89 5.31 8.53 4.15
C PHE A 89 4.86 9.89 4.71
N PHE A 90 5.30 11.00 4.13
CA PHE A 90 4.88 12.33 4.57
C PHE A 90 3.39 12.60 4.35
N ILE A 91 2.83 12.15 3.21
CA ILE A 91 1.38 12.25 2.93
C ILE A 91 0.57 11.48 3.99
N MET A 92 1.07 10.33 4.45
CA MET A 92 0.43 9.53 5.50
C MET A 92 0.46 10.25 6.86
N ILE A 93 1.61 10.80 7.25
CA ILE A 93 1.76 11.59 8.50
C ILE A 93 0.86 12.82 8.50
N ALA A 94 0.82 13.57 7.39
CA ALA A 94 -0.04 14.73 7.24
C ALA A 94 -1.53 14.33 7.30
N GLY A 95 -1.87 13.20 6.66
CA GLY A 95 -3.22 12.64 6.70
C GLY A 95 -3.68 12.30 8.12
N PHE A 96 -2.81 11.71 8.93
CA PHE A 96 -3.10 11.42 10.34
C PHE A 96 -3.24 12.69 11.19
N GLY A 97 -2.38 13.70 10.97
CA GLY A 97 -2.51 15.00 11.64
C GLY A 97 -3.84 15.69 11.33
N ALA A 98 -4.28 15.65 10.08
CA ALA A 98 -5.59 16.18 9.68
C ALA A 98 -6.75 15.44 10.36
N TYR A 99 -6.65 14.11 10.46
CA TYR A 99 -7.63 13.29 11.19
C TYR A 99 -7.67 13.63 12.68
N PHE A 100 -6.51 13.81 13.33
CA PHE A 100 -6.43 14.24 14.73
C PHE A 100 -7.13 15.58 14.99
N LYS A 101 -7.06 16.51 14.03
CA LYS A 101 -7.82 17.76 14.08
C LYS A 101 -9.32 17.52 13.94
N GLN A 102 -9.75 16.62 13.08
CA GLN A 102 -11.17 16.34 12.87
C GLN A 102 -11.83 15.70 14.10
N GLU A 103 -11.18 14.71 14.71
CA GLU A 103 -11.76 13.96 15.83
C GLU A 103 -11.57 14.63 17.19
N PHE A 104 -10.38 15.18 17.45
CA PHE A 104 -10.02 15.72 18.77
C PHE A 104 -9.97 17.25 18.79
N ASN A 105 -10.18 17.92 17.65
CA ASN A 105 -10.05 19.37 17.49
C ASN A 105 -8.67 19.93 17.90
N VAL A 106 -7.62 19.09 17.83
CA VAL A 106 -6.23 19.45 18.15
C VAL A 106 -5.50 19.95 16.90
N SER A 107 -4.41 20.71 17.05
CA SER A 107 -3.62 21.17 15.90
C SER A 107 -3.06 19.99 15.09
N PRO A 108 -3.07 20.05 13.74
CA PRO A 108 -2.56 18.96 12.89
C PRO A 108 -1.10 18.65 13.16
N LEU A 109 -0.31 19.67 13.52
CA LEU A 109 1.11 19.54 13.80
C LEU A 109 1.37 18.62 14.98
N LEU A 110 0.56 18.71 16.04
CA LEU A 110 0.67 17.81 17.20
C LEU A 110 0.33 16.37 16.81
N GLY A 111 -0.77 16.14 16.09
CA GLY A 111 -1.15 14.80 15.63
C GLY A 111 -0.09 14.16 14.73
N SER A 112 0.43 14.93 13.76
CA SER A 112 1.54 14.49 12.90
C SER A 112 2.82 14.20 13.69
N SER A 113 3.16 15.03 14.67
CA SER A 113 4.35 14.83 15.52
C SER A 113 4.25 13.56 16.35
N ILE A 114 3.08 13.27 16.92
CA ILE A 114 2.83 12.03 17.67
C ILE A 114 3.07 10.81 16.78
N LEU A 115 2.48 10.77 15.57
CA LEU A 115 2.68 9.65 14.66
C LEU A 115 4.13 9.52 14.19
N ALA A 116 4.79 10.64 13.88
CA ALA A 116 6.19 10.64 13.48
C ALA A 116 7.10 10.07 14.58
N LEU A 117 6.84 10.41 15.84
CA LEU A 117 7.58 9.92 17.01
C LEU A 117 7.33 8.41 17.22
N PHE A 118 6.10 7.92 17.02
CA PHE A 118 5.83 6.48 16.98
C PHE A 118 6.59 5.77 15.86
N CYS A 119 6.59 6.32 14.64
CA CYS A 119 7.35 5.76 13.51
C CYS A 119 8.85 5.73 13.78
N PHE A 120 9.42 6.76 14.42
CA PHE A 120 10.82 6.80 14.81
C PHE A 120 11.19 5.62 15.73
N PHE A 121 10.39 5.37 16.76
CA PHE A 121 10.60 4.21 17.64
C PHE A 121 10.41 2.87 16.94
N LEU A 122 9.48 2.79 15.98
CA LEU A 122 9.27 1.57 15.19
C LEU A 122 10.44 1.28 14.26
N PHE A 123 11.01 2.28 13.60
CA PHE A 123 12.16 2.12 12.71
C PHE A 123 13.44 1.71 13.45
N HIS A 124 13.52 1.96 14.75
CA HIS A 124 14.62 1.47 15.59
C HIS A 124 14.52 -0.03 15.90
N LYS A 125 13.38 -0.67 15.61
CA LYS A 125 13.21 -2.13 15.76
C LYS A 125 13.61 -2.86 14.49
N ASN A 126 13.98 -4.13 14.64
CA ASN A 126 14.19 -5.03 13.50
C ASN A 126 12.87 -5.29 12.75
N ILE A 127 12.96 -5.86 11.55
CA ILE A 127 11.81 -6.19 10.70
C ILE A 127 10.75 -7.04 11.44
N GLU A 128 11.17 -7.95 12.32
CA GLU A 128 10.28 -8.75 13.17
C GLU A 128 9.44 -7.89 14.13
N GLY A 129 10.04 -6.83 14.68
CA GLY A 129 9.35 -5.89 15.56
C GLY A 129 8.29 -5.08 14.81
N ILE A 130 8.59 -4.68 13.56
CA ILE A 130 7.64 -3.98 12.68
C ILE A 130 6.46 -4.91 12.35
N LEU A 131 6.75 -6.18 12.00
CA LEU A 131 5.73 -7.18 11.73
C LEU A 131 4.83 -7.48 12.92
N LYS A 132 5.42 -7.59 14.13
CA LYS A 132 4.66 -7.84 15.36
C LYS A 132 3.69 -6.71 15.68
N VAL A 133 4.07 -5.46 15.40
CA VAL A 133 3.18 -4.32 15.57
C VAL A 133 2.07 -4.36 14.53
N ASN A 134 2.39 -4.64 13.27
CA ASN A 134 1.38 -4.75 12.21
C ASN A 134 0.38 -5.89 12.45
N SER A 135 0.85 -7.05 12.91
CA SER A 135 -0.01 -8.20 13.24
C SER A 135 -0.94 -7.94 14.44
N PHE A 136 -0.58 -7.01 15.33
CA PHE A 136 -1.45 -6.53 16.39
C PHE A 136 -2.44 -5.46 15.89
N LEU A 137 -1.99 -4.55 15.02
CA LEU A 137 -2.83 -3.45 14.50
C LEU A 137 -3.98 -3.96 13.63
N ILE A 138 -3.77 -4.99 12.81
CA ILE A 138 -4.81 -5.53 11.90
C ILE A 138 -6.06 -6.01 12.67
N PRO A 139 -5.95 -6.87 13.71
CA PRO A 139 -7.10 -7.24 14.54
C PRO A 139 -7.79 -6.04 15.19
N VAL A 140 -7.03 -5.06 15.70
CA VAL A 140 -7.58 -3.86 16.32
C VAL A 140 -8.41 -3.06 15.32
N LEU A 141 -7.93 -2.90 14.08
CA LEU A 141 -8.67 -2.24 13.00
C LEU A 141 -9.98 -2.96 12.69
N ILE A 142 -9.98 -4.29 12.61
CA ILE A 142 -11.19 -5.09 12.36
C ILE A 142 -12.22 -4.88 13.48
N VAL A 143 -11.78 -4.96 14.74
CA VAL A 143 -12.66 -4.73 15.90
C VAL A 143 -13.25 -3.32 15.88
N LEU A 144 -12.47 -2.30 15.56
CA LEU A 144 -12.95 -0.92 15.44
C LEU A 144 -14.00 -0.78 14.33
N ILE A 145 -13.77 -1.37 13.16
CA ILE A 145 -14.74 -1.34 12.05
C ILE A 145 -16.06 -2.00 12.46
N ILE A 146 -16.01 -3.18 13.09
CA ILE A 146 -17.22 -3.88 13.58
C ILE A 146 -17.93 -3.04 14.65
N TYR A 147 -17.18 -2.45 15.58
CA TYR A 147 -17.73 -1.59 16.63
C TYR A 147 -18.48 -0.38 16.03
N PHE A 148 -17.86 0.34 15.09
CA PHE A 148 -18.51 1.46 14.41
C PHE A 148 -19.72 1.02 13.57
N ALA A 149 -19.63 -0.13 12.90
CA ALA A 149 -20.75 -0.68 12.13
C ALA A 149 -21.97 -0.96 13.01
N ILE A 150 -21.77 -1.54 14.20
CA ILE A 150 -22.85 -1.78 15.17
C ILE A 150 -23.38 -0.45 15.73
N ARG A 151 -22.49 0.50 16.07
CA ARG A 151 -22.86 1.79 16.66
C ARG A 151 -23.61 2.70 15.69
N SER A 152 -23.35 2.59 14.38
CA SER A 152 -23.99 3.39 13.34
C SER A 152 -25.51 3.21 13.28
N GLY A 153 -26.09 2.20 13.95
CA GLY A 153 -27.54 2.07 14.14
C GLY A 153 -28.35 1.73 12.89
N SER A 154 -27.74 1.76 11.71
CA SER A 154 -28.27 1.10 10.54
C SER A 154 -28.29 -0.40 10.82
N SER A 155 -29.39 -1.07 10.48
CA SER A 155 -29.36 -2.51 10.23
C SER A 155 -28.04 -2.87 9.52
N LEU A 156 -27.41 -3.99 9.87
CA LEU A 156 -26.19 -4.50 9.19
C LEU A 156 -26.37 -4.58 7.64
N LEU A 157 -27.61 -4.40 7.17
CA LEU A 157 -28.03 -4.01 5.84
C LEU A 157 -28.55 -2.54 5.84
N PRO A 158 -27.72 -1.51 5.68
CA PRO A 158 -28.19 -0.11 5.65
C PRO A 158 -28.88 0.28 4.34
N PHE A 159 -28.95 -0.61 3.36
CA PHE A 159 -29.17 -0.22 1.98
C PHE A 159 -30.34 -1.00 1.41
N SER A 160 -31.41 -0.28 1.05
CA SER A 160 -32.30 -0.81 0.02
C SER A 160 -31.44 -1.07 -1.23
N LEU A 161 -31.51 -2.28 -1.79
CA LEU A 161 -30.79 -2.62 -3.04
C LEU A 161 -31.06 -1.58 -4.14
N TYR A 162 -32.19 -0.88 -4.05
CA TYR A 162 -32.64 0.16 -4.96
C TYR A 162 -31.73 1.41 -5.00
N GLU A 163 -31.27 1.92 -3.86
CA GLU A 163 -30.33 3.05 -3.83
C GLU A 163 -28.92 2.65 -4.29
N PHE A 164 -28.57 1.37 -4.15
CA PHE A 164 -27.28 0.80 -4.55
C PHE A 164 -27.13 0.59 -6.07
N ILE A 165 -28.26 0.52 -6.80
CA ILE A 165 -28.33 0.26 -8.25
C ILE A 165 -28.47 1.56 -9.07
N SER A 166 -28.82 2.68 -8.42
CA SER A 166 -29.24 3.90 -9.12
C SER A 166 -28.11 4.77 -9.67
N TYR A 167 -26.84 4.35 -9.55
CA TYR A 167 -25.70 5.08 -10.09
C TYR A 167 -25.01 4.28 -11.21
N SER A 168 -24.82 4.95 -12.35
CA SER A 168 -24.29 4.39 -13.59
C SER A 168 -22.95 3.66 -13.40
N PRO A 169 -22.67 2.59 -14.18
CA PRO A 169 -21.41 1.87 -14.12
C PRO A 169 -20.32 2.72 -14.80
N ASP A 170 -19.75 3.64 -14.05
CA ASP A 170 -18.58 4.39 -14.50
C ASP A 170 -17.40 3.40 -14.48
N TRP A 171 -16.91 2.97 -15.66
CA TRP A 171 -15.77 2.05 -15.84
C TRP A 171 -14.51 2.46 -15.05
N LYS A 172 -14.50 3.70 -14.58
CA LYS A 172 -13.52 4.27 -13.64
C LYS A 172 -13.31 3.41 -12.39
N TRP A 173 -14.29 2.63 -11.92
CA TRP A 173 -14.06 1.72 -10.78
C TRP A 173 -12.96 0.69 -11.09
N ILE A 174 -12.85 0.22 -12.34
CA ILE A 174 -11.78 -0.69 -12.78
C ILE A 174 -10.43 0.02 -12.75
N LEU A 175 -10.39 1.24 -13.32
CA LEU A 175 -9.17 2.06 -13.34
C LEU A 175 -8.68 2.35 -11.91
N ASP A 176 -9.58 2.78 -11.03
CA ASP A 176 -9.27 3.08 -9.63
C ASP A 176 -8.82 1.81 -8.88
N SER A 177 -9.36 0.63 -9.22
CA SER A 177 -8.89 -0.65 -8.68
C SER A 177 -7.46 -0.99 -9.10
N ILE A 178 -7.11 -0.76 -10.38
CA ILE A 178 -5.76 -0.98 -10.91
C ILE A 178 -4.78 0.01 -10.30
N LEU A 179 -5.16 1.29 -10.18
CA LEU A 179 -4.34 2.32 -9.56
C LEU A 179 -4.10 2.02 -8.08
N TYR A 180 -5.14 1.61 -7.34
CA TYR A 180 -5.04 1.19 -5.95
C TYR A 180 -4.09 0.00 -5.80
N SER A 181 -4.22 -1.02 -6.65
CA SER A 181 -3.32 -2.18 -6.64
C SER A 181 -1.87 -1.78 -6.93
N SER A 182 -1.64 -0.91 -7.92
CA SER A 182 -0.31 -0.45 -8.31
C SER A 182 0.36 0.33 -7.18
N TYR A 183 -0.37 1.27 -6.58
CA TYR A 183 0.11 2.07 -5.46
C TYR A 183 0.56 1.20 -4.28
N ASN A 184 -0.31 0.27 -3.84
CA ASN A 184 0.01 -0.62 -2.72
C ASN A 184 1.14 -1.59 -3.03
N SER A 185 1.22 -2.09 -4.27
CA SER A 185 2.29 -3.00 -4.66
C SER A 185 3.66 -2.31 -4.61
N ILE A 186 3.77 -1.05 -5.05
CA ILE A 186 5.01 -0.27 -4.97
C ILE A 186 5.47 -0.11 -3.52
N LEU A 187 4.55 0.06 -2.56
CA LEU A 187 4.87 0.15 -1.13
C LEU A 187 5.27 -1.20 -0.53
N LEU A 188 4.61 -2.29 -0.92
CA LEU A 188 4.77 -3.61 -0.30
C LEU A 188 5.99 -4.38 -0.80
N ILE A 189 6.33 -4.28 -2.10
CA ILE A 189 7.46 -5.03 -2.69
C ILE A 189 8.80 -4.78 -1.98
N PRO A 190 9.21 -3.53 -1.66
CA PRO A 190 10.45 -3.28 -0.92
C PRO A 190 10.51 -3.99 0.44
N ILE A 191 9.36 -4.15 1.12
CA ILE A 191 9.26 -4.81 2.42
C ILE A 191 9.47 -6.32 2.31
N MET A 192 9.13 -6.93 1.17
CA MET A 192 9.32 -8.37 0.95
C MET A 192 10.79 -8.80 0.94
N ILE A 193 11.71 -7.90 0.57
CA ILE A 193 13.15 -8.18 0.49
C ILE A 193 13.74 -8.58 1.85
N PRO A 194 13.61 -7.77 2.92
CA PRO A 194 14.05 -8.18 4.25
C PRO A 194 13.18 -9.31 4.83
N LEU A 195 11.90 -9.40 4.45
CA LEU A 195 10.97 -10.45 4.89
C LEU A 195 11.43 -11.86 4.49
N ARG A 196 12.09 -11.99 3.33
CA ARG A 196 12.56 -13.30 2.82
C ARG A 196 13.43 -14.06 3.83
N ILE A 197 14.15 -13.34 4.70
CA ILE A 197 15.06 -13.93 5.69
C ILE A 197 14.29 -14.75 6.72
N LEU A 198 13.04 -14.35 7.02
CA LEU A 198 12.17 -15.05 7.96
C LEU A 198 11.64 -16.37 7.37
N PHE A 199 11.31 -16.37 6.08
CA PHE A 199 10.76 -17.55 5.40
C PHE A 199 11.81 -18.60 4.97
N LYS A 200 13.11 -18.25 5.00
CA LYS A 200 14.19 -19.21 4.72
C LYS A 200 14.64 -19.98 5.98
N LYS A 201 14.02 -19.71 7.13
CA LYS A 201 14.40 -20.25 8.45
C LYS A 201 13.58 -21.47 8.88
N GLU A 202 12.69 -21.95 8.00
CA GLU A 202 11.93 -23.20 8.11
C GLU A 202 12.41 -24.18 7.02
#